data_AF-V5TJJ8-F1
#
_entry.id   AF-V5TJJ8-F1
#
_cell.length_a   1.000
_cell.length_b   1.000
_cell.length_c   1.000
_cell.angle_alpha   90.00
_cell.angle_beta   90.00
_cell.angle_gamma   90.00
#
_symmetry.space_group_name_H-M   'P 1'
#
loop_
_entity.id
_entity.type
_entity.pdbx_description
1 polymer ?
#
loop_
_entity_poly.entity_id
_entity_poly.type
_entity_poly.pdbx_seq_one_letter_code
_entity_poly.pdbx_strand_id
1 'polypeptide(L)'
;MGRPTSVAVIDDDTDYRQLYKLWLPEEYEVIEAGDGRTGLQRIDDSIDAVLLDRQMPKLSGETVAEKLRQRSVTPAVVMISSVKPDVDILDIPVDSYLRKPADRDTLVSVLSAVQRRCEYETERRELLGLADRRDTVADAVRATALAESDAYKRAVERLEQHDVSLADAASEP
;
A
#
# COMPACT_ATOMS: atom_id res chain seq x y z
N MET A 1 0.70 5.48 19.25
CA MET A 1 1.66 5.59 18.13
C MET A 1 1.55 4.30 17.34
N GLY A 2 1.21 4.38 16.06
CA GLY A 2 1.16 3.21 15.18
C GLY A 2 2.56 2.59 15.02
N ARG A 3 2.62 1.36 14.50
CA ARG A 3 3.91 0.76 14.14
C ARG A 3 4.60 1.64 13.07
N PRO A 4 5.93 1.77 13.11
CA PRO A 4 6.66 2.48 12.07
C PRO A 4 6.41 1.84 10.70
N THR A 5 6.40 2.67 9.66
CA THR A 5 6.14 2.24 8.29
C THR A 5 7.38 1.53 7.75
N SER A 6 7.24 0.27 7.33
CA SER A 6 8.37 -0.51 6.81
C SER A 6 8.45 -0.41 5.28
N VAL A 7 9.60 0.04 4.77
CA VAL A 7 9.84 0.26 3.33
C VAL A 7 11.04 -0.53 2.87
N ALA A 8 10.86 -1.40 1.88
CA ALA A 8 11.94 -2.10 1.22
C ALA A 8 12.47 -1.29 0.03
N VAL A 9 13.77 -1.02 -0.02
CA VAL A 9 14.46 -0.38 -1.16
C VAL A 9 15.30 -1.42 -1.88
N ILE A 10 14.91 -1.75 -3.12
CA ILE A 10 15.53 -2.78 -3.94
C ILE A 10 16.07 -2.13 -5.22
N ASP A 11 17.38 -1.95 -5.29
CA ASP A 11 18.09 -1.31 -6.41
C ASP A 11 19.51 -1.90 -6.41
N ASP A 12 20.12 -2.23 -7.55
CA ASP A 12 21.50 -2.77 -7.55
C ASP A 12 22.56 -1.69 -7.35
N ASP A 13 22.22 -0.43 -7.61
CA ASP A 13 23.08 0.71 -7.36
C ASP A 13 23.07 1.09 -5.87
N THR A 14 24.24 1.00 -5.25
CA THR A 14 24.40 1.27 -3.82
C THR A 14 24.22 2.75 -3.47
N ASP A 15 24.59 3.66 -4.38
CA ASP A 15 24.48 5.09 -4.15
C ASP A 15 23.00 5.50 -4.17
N TYR A 16 22.21 4.96 -5.10
CA TYR A 16 20.75 5.17 -5.11
C TYR A 16 20.07 4.58 -3.87
N ARG A 17 20.44 3.38 -3.42
CA ARG A 17 19.87 2.81 -2.18
C ARG A 17 20.13 3.69 -0.96
N GLN A 18 21.38 4.15 -0.80
CA GLN A 18 21.75 5.05 0.31
C GLN A 18 21.04 6.41 0.21
N LEU A 19 20.92 6.95 -1.00
CA LEU A 19 20.22 8.19 -1.26
C LEU A 19 18.74 8.10 -0.88
N TYR A 20 18.06 7.04 -1.32
CA TYR A 20 16.65 6.84 -1.00
C TYR A 20 16.43 6.64 0.50
N LYS A 21 17.29 5.86 1.15
CA LYS A 21 17.25 5.73 2.61
C LYS A 21 17.42 7.06 3.33
N LEU A 22 18.31 7.93 2.86
CA LEU A 22 18.49 9.27 3.42
C LEU A 22 17.29 10.20 3.16
N TRP A 23 16.59 9.99 2.05
CA TRP A 23 15.42 10.81 1.68
C TRP A 23 14.16 10.43 2.45
N LEU A 24 13.99 9.15 2.77
CA LEU A 24 12.84 8.66 3.51
C LEU A 24 12.80 9.23 4.94
N PRO A 25 11.61 9.48 5.51
CA PRO A 25 11.47 9.98 6.88
C PRO A 25 12.13 9.07 7.92
N GLU A 26 12.59 9.63 9.04
CA GLU A 26 13.25 8.86 10.11
C GLU A 26 12.31 7.85 10.78
N GLU A 27 11.00 8.08 10.68
CA GLU A 27 9.96 7.17 11.18
C GLU A 27 9.79 5.92 10.31
N TYR A 28 10.41 5.88 9.12
CA TYR A 28 10.35 4.71 8.25
C TYR A 28 11.45 3.71 8.61
N GLU A 29 11.08 2.44 8.76
CA GLU A 29 12.02 1.35 8.87
C GLU A 29 12.43 0.89 7.46
N VAL A 30 13.64 1.29 7.04
CA VAL A 30 14.13 1.01 5.69
C VAL A 30 14.94 -0.29 5.64
N ILE A 31 14.49 -1.23 4.81
CA ILE A 31 15.19 -2.47 4.50
C ILE A 31 15.79 -2.39 3.11
N GLU A 32 17.10 -2.60 2.99
CA GLU A 32 17.80 -2.50 1.70
C GLU A 32 18.04 -3.88 1.08
N ALA A 33 18.00 -3.98 -0.25
CA ALA A 33 18.47 -5.15 -1.00
C ALA A 33 19.12 -4.73 -2.32
N GLY A 34 20.31 -5.29 -2.61
CA GLY A 34 21.08 -4.96 -3.82
C GLY A 34 20.70 -5.77 -5.06
N ASP A 35 19.69 -6.62 -4.98
CA ASP A 35 19.21 -7.41 -6.11
C ASP A 35 17.80 -7.97 -5.84
N GLY A 36 17.08 -8.31 -6.91
CA GLY A 36 15.71 -8.79 -6.81
C GLY A 36 15.53 -10.10 -6.05
N ARG A 37 16.52 -11.01 -6.03
CA ARG A 37 16.40 -12.28 -5.27
C ARG A 37 16.50 -12.02 -3.78
N THR A 38 17.50 -11.24 -3.37
CA THR A 38 17.66 -10.82 -1.98
C THR A 38 16.44 -10.00 -1.53
N GLY A 39 15.92 -9.12 -2.40
CA GLY A 39 14.71 -8.36 -2.14
C GLY A 39 13.51 -9.25 -1.84
N LEU A 40 13.21 -10.21 -2.71
CA LEU A 40 12.09 -11.15 -2.51
C LEU A 40 12.24 -12.01 -1.25
N GLN A 41 13.46 -12.35 -0.85
CA GLN A 41 13.72 -13.10 0.39
C GLN A 41 13.52 -12.26 1.65
N ARG A 42 13.75 -10.95 1.57
CA ARG A 42 13.62 -10.02 2.70
C ARG A 42 12.22 -9.46 2.86
N ILE A 43 11.41 -9.46 1.81
CA ILE A 43 10.02 -9.01 1.90
C ILE A 43 9.19 -10.08 2.61
N ASP A 44 8.53 -9.68 3.68
CA ASP A 44 7.49 -10.43 4.40
C ASP A 44 6.20 -9.60 4.48
N ASP A 45 5.20 -10.10 5.21
CA ASP A 45 3.89 -9.46 5.35
C ASP A 45 3.91 -8.18 6.22
N SER A 46 5.05 -7.84 6.83
CA SER A 46 5.23 -6.61 7.61
C SER A 46 5.62 -5.40 6.77
N ILE A 47 6.12 -5.63 5.54
CA ILE A 47 6.49 -4.55 4.61
C ILE A 47 5.24 -3.81 4.13
N ASP A 48 5.23 -2.49 4.28
CA ASP A 48 4.12 -1.64 3.84
C ASP A 48 4.31 -1.18 2.38
N ALA A 49 5.54 -0.88 1.99
CA ALA A 49 5.87 -0.45 0.63
C ALA A 49 7.23 -0.97 0.13
N VAL A 50 7.37 -1.05 -1.19
CA VAL A 50 8.58 -1.44 -1.90
C VAL A 50 8.92 -0.36 -2.93
N LEU A 51 10.10 0.20 -2.80
CA LEU A 51 10.76 1.02 -3.81
C LEU A 51 11.63 0.10 -4.67
N LEU A 52 11.29 -0.06 -5.94
CA LEU A 52 11.84 -1.12 -6.79
C LEU A 52 12.49 -0.55 -8.04
N ASP A 53 13.79 -0.72 -8.21
CA ASP A 53 14.44 -0.41 -9.47
C ASP A 53 14.01 -1.39 -10.56
N ARG A 54 13.73 -0.85 -11.74
CA ARG A 54 13.31 -1.64 -12.90
C ARG A 54 14.46 -2.49 -13.46
N GLN A 55 15.68 -1.94 -13.51
CA GLN A 55 16.81 -2.47 -14.26
C GLN A 55 17.89 -3.09 -13.36
N MET A 56 17.57 -4.23 -12.75
CA MET A 56 18.56 -4.98 -11.96
C MET A 56 19.14 -6.19 -12.72
N PRO A 57 20.43 -6.51 -12.52
CA PRO A 57 21.02 -7.74 -13.01
C PRO A 57 20.35 -8.99 -12.44
N LYS A 58 20.35 -10.08 -13.23
CA LYS A 58 19.86 -11.44 -12.89
C LYS A 58 18.34 -11.57 -12.70
N LEU A 59 17.69 -10.64 -12.01
CA LEU A 59 16.24 -10.63 -11.80
C LEU A 59 15.72 -9.19 -11.90
N SER A 60 14.95 -8.90 -12.94
CA SER A 60 14.43 -7.55 -13.19
C SER A 60 13.39 -7.13 -12.15
N GLY A 61 13.20 -5.81 -12.00
CA GLY A 61 12.15 -5.26 -11.15
C GLY A 61 10.75 -5.71 -11.59
N GLU A 62 10.51 -5.84 -12.89
CA GLU A 62 9.25 -6.38 -13.43
C GLU A 62 8.97 -7.79 -12.90
N THR A 63 9.96 -8.69 -12.96
CA THR A 63 9.79 -10.06 -12.45
C THR A 63 9.58 -10.08 -10.93
N VAL A 64 10.21 -9.15 -10.20
CA VAL A 64 9.97 -8.99 -8.76
C VAL A 64 8.53 -8.54 -8.49
N ALA A 65 8.02 -7.54 -9.22
CA ALA A 65 6.66 -7.05 -9.07
C ALA A 65 5.62 -8.14 -9.36
N GLU A 66 5.79 -8.92 -10.43
CA GLU A 66 4.94 -10.07 -10.74
C GLU A 66 4.87 -11.08 -9.59
N LYS A 67 6.04 -11.41 -9.01
CA LYS A 67 6.11 -12.36 -7.88
C LYS A 67 5.49 -11.80 -6.60
N LEU A 68 5.60 -10.50 -6.36
CA LEU A 68 4.95 -9.85 -5.21
C LEU A 68 3.43 -9.83 -5.37
N ARG A 69 2.93 -9.63 -6.59
CA ARG A 69 1.50 -9.63 -6.89
C ARG A 69 0.84 -11.00 -6.72
N GLN A 70 1.62 -12.09 -6.74
CA GLN A 70 1.14 -13.46 -6.48
C GLN A 70 1.02 -13.80 -4.98
N ARG A 71 1.46 -12.91 -4.08
CA ARG A 71 1.36 -13.13 -2.63
C ARG A 71 -0.04 -12.83 -2.12
N SER A 72 -0.41 -13.46 -0.99
CA SER A 72 -1.69 -13.19 -0.31
C SER A 72 -1.77 -11.77 0.24
N VAL A 73 -0.64 -11.23 0.71
CA VAL A 73 -0.48 -9.84 1.14
C VAL A 73 0.60 -9.23 0.24
N THR A 74 0.24 -8.15 -0.45
CA THR A 74 1.13 -7.46 -1.38
C THR A 74 1.40 -6.05 -0.83
N PRO A 75 2.65 -5.69 -0.55
CA PRO A 75 2.99 -4.31 -0.19
C PRO A 75 2.73 -3.37 -1.39
N ALA A 76 2.57 -2.08 -1.13
CA ALA A 76 2.50 -1.09 -2.21
C ALA A 76 3.84 -1.07 -2.97
N VAL A 77 3.82 -1.18 -4.30
CA VAL A 77 5.03 -1.21 -5.11
C VAL A 77 5.15 0.07 -5.94
N VAL A 78 6.22 0.82 -5.73
CA VAL A 78 6.61 1.96 -6.54
C VAL A 78 7.85 1.58 -7.35
N MET A 79 7.68 1.50 -8.66
CA MET A 79 8.81 1.23 -9.56
C MET A 79 9.57 2.53 -9.86
N ILE A 80 10.90 2.48 -9.84
CA ILE A 80 11.77 3.58 -10.28
C ILE A 80 12.58 3.11 -11.50
N SER A 81 12.72 3.96 -12.52
CA SER A 81 13.51 3.62 -13.70
C SER A 81 14.18 4.82 -14.38
N SER A 82 15.39 4.62 -14.90
CA SER A 82 16.07 5.54 -15.82
C SER A 82 15.66 5.35 -17.29
N VAL A 83 14.91 4.27 -17.60
CA VAL A 83 14.43 3.96 -18.95
C VAL A 83 13.32 4.94 -19.32
N LYS A 84 13.35 5.42 -20.58
CA LYS A 84 12.24 6.19 -21.13
C LYS A 84 10.97 5.31 -21.08
N PRO A 85 9.89 5.75 -20.42
CA PRO A 85 8.67 4.96 -20.37
C PRO A 85 8.11 4.73 -21.78
N ASP A 86 7.62 3.52 -22.02
CA ASP A 86 6.88 3.13 -23.23
C ASP A 86 5.54 2.51 -22.80
N VAL A 87 4.72 2.07 -23.75
CA VAL A 87 3.38 1.50 -23.51
C VAL A 87 3.44 0.24 -22.63
N ASP A 88 4.57 -0.46 -22.61
CA ASP A 88 4.83 -1.67 -21.82
C ASP A 88 4.65 -1.47 -20.30
N ILE A 89 4.84 -0.24 -19.80
CA ILE A 89 4.69 0.05 -18.37
C ILE A 89 3.27 -0.21 -17.86
N LEU A 90 2.27 -0.18 -18.73
CA LEU A 90 0.86 -0.39 -18.37
C LEU A 90 0.57 -1.83 -17.96
N ASP A 91 1.39 -2.78 -18.40
CA ASP A 91 1.25 -4.19 -18.07
C ASP A 91 2.02 -4.59 -16.80
N ILE A 92 2.88 -3.70 -16.28
CA ILE A 92 3.67 -3.96 -15.08
C ILE A 92 2.77 -3.82 -13.83
N PRO A 93 2.65 -4.83 -12.96
CA PRO A 93 1.69 -4.84 -11.85
C PRO A 93 2.20 -4.05 -10.63
N VAL A 94 2.44 -2.74 -10.79
CA VAL A 94 2.87 -1.81 -9.72
C VAL A 94 1.85 -0.72 -9.45
N ASP A 95 1.90 -0.11 -8.26
CA ASP A 95 0.93 0.87 -7.80
C ASP A 95 1.28 2.30 -8.22
N SER A 96 2.55 2.54 -8.54
CA SER A 96 3.06 3.76 -9.16
C SER A 96 4.40 3.53 -9.88
N TYR A 97 4.75 4.45 -10.77
CA TYR A 97 5.98 4.45 -11.55
C TYR A 97 6.65 5.83 -11.50
N LEU A 98 7.94 5.87 -11.18
CA LEU A 98 8.76 7.08 -11.08
C LEU A 98 9.92 7.02 -12.08
N ARG A 99 10.20 8.15 -12.73
CA ARG A 99 11.35 8.29 -13.65
C ARG A 99 12.55 8.86 -12.90
N LYS A 100 13.75 8.30 -13.12
CA LYS A 100 15.02 8.91 -12.74
C LYS A 100 15.37 10.06 -13.72
N PRO A 101 15.92 11.19 -13.24
CA PRO A 101 16.08 11.55 -11.83
C PRO A 101 14.72 11.96 -11.22
N ALA A 102 14.47 11.47 -10.00
CA ALA A 102 13.39 11.95 -9.14
C ALA A 102 14.01 12.68 -7.96
N ASP A 103 13.31 13.67 -7.41
CA ASP A 103 13.71 14.34 -6.17
C ASP A 103 13.05 13.69 -4.94
N ARG A 104 13.51 14.12 -3.76
CA ARG A 104 13.02 13.63 -2.47
C ARG A 104 11.51 13.84 -2.31
N ASP A 105 11.03 15.04 -2.60
CA ASP A 105 9.64 15.41 -2.35
C ASP A 105 8.68 14.59 -3.22
N THR A 106 9.04 14.36 -4.48
CA THR A 106 8.31 13.49 -5.40
C THR A 106 8.28 12.05 -4.91
N LEU A 107 9.43 11.51 -4.50
CA LEU A 107 9.53 10.12 -4.03
C LEU A 107 8.69 9.89 -2.77
N VAL A 108 8.82 10.77 -1.78
CA VAL A 108 8.09 10.67 -0.50
C VAL A 108 6.59 10.88 -0.71
N SER A 109 6.20 11.85 -1.55
CA SER A 109 4.80 12.10 -1.89
C SER A 109 4.15 10.90 -2.57
N VAL A 110 4.83 10.28 -3.55
CA VAL A 110 4.30 9.10 -4.24
C VAL A 110 4.17 7.91 -3.30
N LEU A 111 5.19 7.63 -2.47
CA LEU A 111 5.11 6.56 -1.47
C LEU A 111 3.94 6.79 -0.50
N SER A 112 3.80 8.01 0.01
CA SER A 112 2.72 8.36 0.93
C SER A 112 1.34 8.26 0.27
N ALA A 113 1.23 8.58 -1.02
CA ALA A 113 -0.02 8.48 -1.76
C ALA A 113 -0.44 7.02 -2.04
N VAL A 114 0.51 6.14 -2.41
CA VAL A 114 0.18 4.72 -2.63
C VAL A 114 -0.17 4.02 -1.31
N GLN A 115 0.52 4.35 -0.21
CA GLN A 115 0.21 3.79 1.10
C GLN A 115 -1.19 4.17 1.58
N ARG A 116 -1.54 5.46 1.51
CA ARG A 116 -2.91 5.93 1.84
C ARG A 116 -3.98 5.21 1.02
N ARG A 117 -3.70 4.92 -0.25
CA ARG A 117 -4.63 4.17 -1.11
C ARG A 117 -4.82 2.73 -0.62
N CYS A 118 -3.73 2.04 -0.25
CA CYS A 118 -3.81 0.68 0.30
C CYS A 118 -4.52 0.62 1.65
N GLU A 119 -4.29 1.60 2.53
CA GLU A 119 -4.99 1.74 3.80
C GLU A 119 -6.49 1.94 3.58
N TYR A 120 -6.86 2.86 2.69
CA TYR A 120 -8.24 3.14 2.32
C TYR A 120 -8.95 1.91 1.72
N GLU A 121 -8.29 1.16 0.82
CA GLU A 121 -8.86 -0.06 0.24
C GLU A 121 -9.10 -1.14 1.31
N THR A 122 -8.19 -1.25 2.28
CA THR A 122 -8.31 -2.19 3.40
C THR A 122 -9.48 -1.81 4.29
N GLU A 123 -9.56 -0.55 4.70
CA GLU A 123 -10.65 -0.02 5.50
C GLU A 123 -12.00 -0.18 4.80
N ARG A 124 -12.08 0.15 3.51
CA ARG A 124 -13.28 -0.02 2.70
C ARG A 124 -13.75 -1.48 2.68
N ARG A 125 -12.83 -2.44 2.54
CA ARG A 125 -13.16 -3.87 2.59
C ARG A 125 -13.76 -4.27 3.94
N GLU A 126 -13.17 -3.78 5.04
CA GLU A 126 -13.71 -4.03 6.39
C GLU A 126 -15.11 -3.46 6.57
N LEU A 127 -15.33 -2.23 6.11
CA LEU A 127 -16.62 -1.54 6.21
C LEU A 127 -17.71 -2.26 5.42
N LEU A 128 -17.42 -2.68 4.19
CA LEU A 128 -18.36 -3.47 3.38
C LEU A 128 -18.73 -4.78 4.08
N GLY A 129 -17.75 -5.49 4.65
CA GLY A 129 -18.01 -6.70 5.42
C GLY A 129 -18.77 -6.43 6.72
N LEU A 130 -18.59 -5.27 7.35
CA LEU A 130 -19.37 -4.87 8.52
C LEU A 130 -20.83 -4.55 8.16
N ALA A 131 -21.07 -3.89 7.03
CA ALA A 131 -22.41 -3.59 6.53
C ALA A 131 -23.20 -4.87 6.23
N ASP A 132 -22.59 -5.84 5.53
CA ASP A 132 -23.21 -7.13 5.23
C ASP A 132 -23.61 -7.90 6.50
N ARG A 133 -22.72 -7.94 7.49
CA ARG A 133 -22.99 -8.57 8.80
C ARG A 133 -24.07 -7.83 9.58
N ARG A 134 -24.09 -6.49 9.54
CA ARG A 134 -25.15 -5.67 10.16
C ARG A 134 -26.50 -6.04 9.58
N ASP A 135 -26.62 -6.11 8.26
CA ASP A 135 -27.89 -6.40 7.57
C ASP A 135 -28.39 -7.80 7.91
N THR A 136 -27.48 -8.79 7.86
CA THR A 136 -27.80 -10.16 8.29
C THR A 136 -28.32 -10.22 9.74
N VAL A 137 -27.71 -9.46 10.65
CA VAL A 137 -28.14 -9.39 12.06
C VAL A 137 -29.47 -8.65 12.20
N ALA A 138 -29.69 -7.57 11.44
CA ALA A 138 -30.92 -6.80 11.45
C ALA A 138 -32.13 -7.64 11.01
N ASP A 139 -31.94 -8.52 10.02
CA ASP A 139 -32.98 -9.42 9.50
C ASP A 139 -33.30 -10.57 10.47
N ALA A 140 -32.29 -11.08 11.19
CA ALA A 140 -32.43 -12.27 12.02
C ALA A 140 -32.84 -11.97 13.48
N VAL A 141 -32.56 -10.77 13.99
CA VAL A 141 -32.72 -10.42 15.41
C VAL A 141 -33.85 -9.41 15.61
N ARG A 142 -34.65 -9.60 16.68
CA ARG A 142 -35.74 -8.67 17.00
C ARG A 142 -35.22 -7.27 17.29
N ALA A 143 -35.95 -6.26 16.81
CA ALA A 143 -35.60 -4.84 16.98
C ALA A 143 -35.32 -4.43 18.43
N THR A 144 -36.07 -4.96 19.42
CA THR A 144 -35.83 -4.66 20.84
C THR A 144 -34.46 -5.14 21.32
N ALA A 145 -34.05 -6.36 20.93
CA ALA A 145 -32.74 -6.90 21.27
C ALA A 145 -31.60 -6.16 20.55
N LEU A 146 -31.83 -5.69 19.32
CA LEU A 146 -30.88 -4.82 18.61
C LEU A 146 -30.70 -3.48 19.31
N ALA A 147 -31.80 -2.84 19.74
CA ALA A 147 -31.79 -1.56 20.43
C ALA A 147 -31.06 -1.61 21.78
N GLU A 148 -30.96 -2.78 22.40
CA GLU A 148 -30.21 -3.00 23.63
C GLU A 148 -28.75 -3.44 23.39
N SER A 149 -28.39 -3.80 22.15
CA SER A 149 -27.06 -4.29 21.80
C SER A 149 -26.07 -3.17 21.51
N ASP A 150 -25.09 -3.00 22.40
CA ASP A 150 -23.99 -2.04 22.20
C ASP A 150 -23.11 -2.41 21.00
N ALA A 151 -22.98 -3.69 20.67
CA ALA A 151 -22.22 -4.13 19.51
C ALA A 151 -22.88 -3.68 18.20
N TYR A 152 -24.21 -3.76 18.12
CA TYR A 152 -24.96 -3.29 16.96
C TYR A 152 -24.89 -1.77 16.82
N LYS A 153 -25.08 -1.03 17.92
CA LYS A 153 -24.94 0.44 17.94
C LYS A 153 -23.56 0.90 17.45
N ARG A 154 -22.49 0.32 17.99
CA ARG A 154 -21.11 0.63 17.55
C ARG A 154 -20.88 0.33 16.07
N ALA A 155 -21.47 -0.76 15.56
CA ALA A 155 -21.36 -1.10 14.14
C ALA A 155 -22.06 -0.07 13.24
N VAL A 156 -23.27 0.37 13.63
CA VAL A 156 -24.02 1.41 12.92
C VAL A 156 -23.26 2.74 12.95
N GLU A 157 -22.82 3.18 14.13
CA GLU A 157 -22.06 4.43 14.29
C GLU A 157 -20.77 4.42 13.45
N ARG A 158 -20.02 3.31 13.44
CA ARG A 158 -18.80 3.19 12.62
C ARG A 158 -19.11 3.33 11.13
N LEU A 159 -20.19 2.71 10.65
CA LEU A 159 -20.59 2.80 9.24
C LEU A 159 -21.03 4.24 8.87
N GLU A 160 -21.82 4.90 9.71
CA GLU A 160 -22.29 6.28 9.48
C GLU A 160 -21.12 7.28 9.43
N GLN A 161 -20.14 7.15 10.32
CA GLN A 161 -18.96 8.02 10.34
C GLN A 161 -18.14 7.93 9.05
N HIS A 162 -18.02 6.73 8.49
CA HIS A 162 -17.23 6.53 7.27
C HIS A 162 -18.02 6.82 5.99
N ASP A 163 -19.34 6.66 5.98
CA ASP A 163 -20.16 7.03 4.82
C ASP A 163 -20.06 8.53 4.51
N VAL A 164 -20.00 9.35 5.56
CA VAL A 164 -19.72 10.80 5.46
C VAL A 164 -18.30 11.06 4.93
N SER A 165 -17.30 10.37 5.47
CA SER A 165 -15.90 10.55 5.05
C SER A 165 -15.63 10.07 3.61
N LEU A 166 -16.29 9.02 3.15
CA LEU A 166 -16.17 8.50 1.78
C LEU A 166 -16.81 9.46 0.75
N ALA A 167 -17.92 10.11 1.12
CA ALA A 167 -18.56 11.13 0.30
C ALA A 167 -17.67 12.39 0.15
N ASP A 168 -16.95 12.77 1.20
CA ASP A 168 -16.03 13.90 1.20
C ASP A 168 -14.74 13.59 0.40
N ALA A 169 -14.15 12.40 0.54
CA ALA A 169 -12.93 12.00 -0.17
C ALA A 169 -13.13 11.83 -1.70
N ALA A 170 -14.34 11.49 -2.15
CA ALA A 170 -14.68 11.43 -3.57
C ALA A 170 -14.82 12.83 -4.23
N SER A 171 -14.76 13.89 -3.43
CA SER A 171 -14.93 15.28 -3.88
C SER A 171 -13.62 16.06 -4.01
N GLU A 172 -12.46 15.47 -3.67
CA GLU A 172 -11.16 16.13 -3.88
C GLU A 172 -10.59 15.84 -5.28
N PRO A 173 -10.26 16.90 -6.06
CA PRO A 173 -9.79 16.78 -7.45
C PRO A 173 -8.34 16.31 -7.60
#